data_AF-A0RVQ2-F1
#
_entry.id   AF-A0RVQ2-F1
#
_cell.length_a   1.000
_cell.length_b   1.000
_cell.length_c   1.000
_cell.angle_alpha   90.00
_cell.angle_beta   90.00
_cell.angle_gamma   90.00
#
_symmetry.space_group_name_H-M   'P 1'
#
loop_
_entity.id
_entity.type
_entity.pdbx_description
1 polymer ?
#
loop_
_entity_poly.entity_id
_entity_poly.type
_entity_poly.pdbx_seq_one_letter_code
_entity_poly.pdbx_strand_id
1 'polypeptide(L)' 'MNGGGPGLSVRDMYIRGTVIAGIVTAPSLAVFGASWIILDDLVQAAIIGGVAHFVSMIFAFKVSRRLFPGK' A
#
# COMPACT_ATOMS: atom_id res chain seq x y z
N MET A 1 23.49 2.99 32.54
CA MET A 1 22.46 2.04 32.06
C MET A 1 22.32 2.25 30.54
N ASN A 2 22.86 1.34 29.73
CA ASN A 2 22.84 1.44 28.25
C ASN A 2 21.54 0.83 27.71
N GLY A 3 20.59 1.67 27.29
CA GLY A 3 19.34 1.25 26.63
C GLY A 3 19.51 0.96 25.13
N GLY A 4 20.52 0.17 24.75
CA GLY A 4 20.92 -0.07 23.35
C GLY A 4 20.20 -1.22 22.66
N GLY A 5 18.88 -1.14 22.48
CA GLY A 5 18.17 -1.92 21.45
C GLY A 5 18.01 -1.06 20.18
N PRO A 6 18.19 -1.58 18.95
CA PRO A 6 18.04 -0.79 17.73
C PRO A 6 16.54 -0.53 17.47
N GLY A 7 15.97 0.45 18.17
CA GLY A 7 14.65 0.98 17.84
C GLY A 7 14.66 1.53 16.42
N LEU A 8 13.62 1.22 15.64
CA LEU A 8 13.48 1.74 14.28
C LEU A 8 13.54 3.28 14.32
N SER A 9 14.44 3.87 13.53
CA SER A 9 14.50 5.31 13.39
C SER A 9 13.18 5.82 12.83
N VAL A 10 12.74 7.00 13.27
CA VAL A 10 11.56 7.70 12.72
C VAL A 10 11.65 7.77 11.18
N ARG A 11 12.85 8.00 10.64
CA ARG A 11 13.11 7.99 9.20
C ARG A 11 12.79 6.65 8.55
N ASP A 12 13.19 5.54 9.19
CA ASP A 12 12.93 4.20 8.68
C ASP A 12 11.44 3.87 8.69
N MET A 13 10.72 4.31 9.73
CA MET A 13 9.26 4.18 9.80
C MET A 13 8.58 4.91 8.65
N TYR A 14 8.97 6.16 8.37
CA TYR A 14 8.41 6.92 7.25
C TYR A 14 8.69 6.25 5.91
N ILE A 15 9.93 5.85 5.64
CA ILE A 15 10.30 5.19 4.37
C ILE A 15 9.48 3.90 4.19
N ARG A 16 9.41 3.06 5.23
CA ARG A 16 8.61 1.82 5.20
C ARG A 16 7.14 2.12 4.93
N GLY A 17 6.56 3.07 5.66
CA GLY A 17 5.16 3.48 5.50
C GLY A 17 4.86 3.99 4.09
N THR A 18 5.71 4.86 3.54
CA THR A 18 5.55 5.41 2.19
C THR A 18 5.66 4.34 1.11
N VAL A 19 6.60 3.39 1.24
CA VAL A 19 6.74 2.28 0.27
C VAL A 19 5.47 1.41 0.27
N ILE A 20 4.95 1.04 1.44
CA ILE A 20 3.73 0.24 1.54
C ILE A 20 2.52 1.02 1.03
N ALA A 21 2.40 2.31 1.37
CA ALA A 21 1.34 3.18 0.86
C ALA A 21 1.38 3.27 -0.68
N GLY A 22 2.56 3.41 -1.27
CA GLY A 22 2.73 3.42 -2.72
C GLY A 22 2.27 2.12 -3.39
N ILE A 23 2.62 0.97 -2.82
CA ILE A 23 2.22 -0.36 -3.33
C ILE A 23 0.70 -0.54 -3.27
N VAL A 24 0.01 0.05 -2.30
CA VAL A 24 -1.45 -0.03 -2.21
C VAL A 24 -2.11 1.00 -3.13
N THR A 25 -1.72 2.27 -3.03
CA THR A 25 -2.41 3.38 -3.69
C THR A 25 -2.21 3.38 -5.20
N ALA A 26 -1.01 3.13 -5.71
CA ALA A 26 -0.74 3.19 -7.14
C ALA A 26 -1.62 2.22 -7.97
N PRO A 27 -1.69 0.90 -7.67
CA PRO A 27 -2.57 -0.01 -8.39
C PRO A 27 -4.05 0.28 -8.14
N SER A 28 -4.44 0.70 -6.93
CA SER A 28 -5.84 1.06 -6.63
C SER A 28 -6.34 2.19 -7.53
N LEU A 29 -5.55 3.28 -7.64
CA LEU A 29 -5.90 4.44 -8.46
C LEU A 29 -5.82 4.11 -9.95
N ALA A 30 -4.86 3.30 -10.38
CA ALA A 30 -4.77 2.85 -11.77
C ALA A 30 -6.03 2.06 -12.18
N VAL A 31 -6.47 1.11 -11.37
CA VAL A 31 -7.68 0.31 -11.64
C VAL A 31 -8.94 1.17 -11.58
N PHE A 32 -9.06 2.06 -10.58
CA PHE A 32 -10.17 3.01 -10.49
C PHE A 32 -10.26 3.89 -11.74
N GLY A 33 -9.17 4.56 -12.11
CA GLY A 33 -9.13 5.47 -13.25
C GLY A 33 -9.40 4.75 -14.57
N ALA A 34 -8.82 3.57 -14.78
CA ALA A 34 -9.10 2.76 -15.97
C ALA A 34 -10.57 2.33 -16.03
N SER A 35 -11.13 1.88 -14.91
CA SER A 35 -12.54 1.47 -14.84
C SER A 35 -13.48 2.64 -15.11
N TRP A 36 -13.18 3.83 -14.57
CA TRP A 36 -14.00 5.00 -14.84
C TRP A 36 -13.96 5.40 -16.32
N ILE A 37 -12.79 5.41 -16.96
CA ILE A 37 -12.68 5.73 -18.39
C ILE A 37 -13.46 4.73 -19.27
N ILE A 38 -13.47 3.45 -18.90
CA ILE A 38 -14.10 2.39 -19.71
C ILE A 38 -15.62 2.31 -19.47
N LEU A 39 -16.06 2.43 -18.21
CA LEU A 39 -17.46 2.23 -17.83
C LEU A 39 -18.28 3.52 -17.84
N ASP A 40 -17.62 4.69 -17.78
CA ASP A 40 -18.25 6.02 -17.63
C ASP A 40 -19.20 6.13 -16.42
N ASP A 41 -19.06 5.23 -15.44
CA ASP A 41 -19.84 5.20 -14.20
C ASP A 41 -18.90 5.33 -12.99
N LEU A 42 -19.00 6.47 -12.31
CA LEU A 42 -18.18 6.79 -11.15
C LEU A 42 -18.42 5.83 -9.97
N VAL A 43 -19.67 5.43 -9.73
CA VAL A 43 -20.04 4.58 -8.59
C VAL A 43 -19.51 3.17 -8.82
N GLN A 44 -19.72 2.63 -10.02
CA GLN A 44 -19.22 1.30 -10.37
C GLN A 44 -17.69 1.27 -10.39
N ALA A 45 -17.04 2.31 -10.93
CA ALA A 45 -15.58 2.45 -10.88
C ALA A 45 -15.05 2.51 -9.44
N ALA A 46 -15.72 3.25 -8.54
CA ALA A 46 -15.34 3.33 -7.14
C ALA A 46 -15.42 1.98 -6.42
N ILE A 47 -16.45 1.17 -6.71
CA ILE A 47 -16.57 -0.19 -6.17
C ILE A 47 -15.41 -1.07 -6.66
N ILE A 48 -15.11 -1.04 -7.96
CA ILE A 48 -14.00 -1.82 -8.55
C ILE A 48 -12.66 -1.38 -7.97
N GLY A 49 -12.42 -0.07 -7.87
CA GLY A 49 -11.23 0.50 -7.23
C GLY A 49 -11.11 0.12 -5.76
N GLY A 50 -12.22 0.10 -5.02
CA GLY A 50 -12.28 -0.36 -3.64
C GLY A 50 -11.88 -1.82 -3.49
N VAL A 51 -12.40 -2.70 -4.35
CA VAL A 51 -11.99 -4.12 -4.38
C VAL A 51 -10.49 -4.24 -4.68
N ALA A 52 -9.98 -3.51 -5.68
CA ALA A 52 -8.56 -3.50 -6.03
C ALA A 52 -7.68 -2.99 -4.88
N HIS A 53 -8.17 -2.05 -4.06
CA HIS A 53 -7.48 -1.56 -2.88
C HIS A 53 -7.25 -2.66 -1.85
N PHE A 54 -8.28 -3.46 -1.53
CA PHE A 54 -8.13 -4.58 -0.60
C PHE A 54 -7.18 -5.66 -1.14
N VAL A 55 -7.23 -5.97 -2.44
CA VAL A 55 -6.29 -6.90 -3.07
C VAL A 55 -4.86 -6.37 -2.97
N SER A 56 -4.65 -5.09 -3.25
CA SER A 56 -3.35 -4.43 -3.17
C SER A 56 -2.84 -4.37 -1.73
N MET A 57 -3.72 -4.22 -0.74
CA MET A 57 -3.37 -4.28 0.68
C MET A 57 -2.88 -5.67 1.10
N ILE A 58 -3.56 -6.75 0.68
CA ILE A 58 -3.11 -8.13 0.94
C ILE A 58 -1.73 -8.37 0.29
N PHE A 59 -1.55 -7.88 -0.94
CA PHE A 59 -0.27 -7.98 -1.64
C PHE A 59 0.83 -7.18 -0.93
N ALA A 60 0.54 -5.95 -0.51
CA ALA A 60 1.48 -5.09 0.20
C ALA A 60 1.92 -5.72 1.53
N PHE A 61 1.06 -6.45 2.23
CA PHE A 61 1.43 -7.22 3.41
C PHE A 61 2.39 -8.38 3.11
N LYS A 62 2.18 -9.09 2.00
CA LYS A 62 3.13 -10.13 1.55
C LYS A 62 4.49 -9.53 1.18
N VAL A 63 4.48 -8.39 0.49
CA VAL A 63 5.71 -7.72 0.05
C VAL A 63 6.44 -7.06 1.22
N SER A 64 5.73 -6.46 2.18
CA SER A 64 6.33 -5.80 3.35
C SER A 64 7.20 -6.76 4.16
N ARG A 65 6.75 -8.00 4.33
CA ARG A 65 7.50 -9.07 5.02
C ARG A 65 8.79 -9.46 4.30
N ARG A 66 8.84 -9.30 2.97
CA ARG A 66 10.04 -9.58 2.15
C ARG A 66 11.00 -8.39 2.11
N LEU A 67 10.46 -7.17 1.99
CA LEU A 67 11.26 -5.94 1.89
C LEU A 67 11.81 -5.49 3.25
N PHE A 68 11.04 -5.70 4.31
CA PHE A 68 11.39 -5.32 5.67
C PHE A 68 11.31 -6.54 6.59
N PRO A 69 12.20 -7.53 6.42
CA PRO A 69 12.26 -8.67 7.32
C PRO A 69 12.48 -8.13 8.75
N GLY A 70 11.62 -8.54 9.67
CA GLY A 70 11.81 -8.25 11.09
C GLY A 70 13.13 -8.84 11.53
N LYS A 71 14.07 -8.00 11.95
CA LYS A 71 15.24 -8.45 12.71
C LYS A 71 14.82 -8.60 14.16
#